data_AF-A0A4Y8VEC2-F1
#
_entry.id   AF-A0A4Y8VEC2-F1
#
_cell.length_a   1.000
_cell.length_b   1.000
_cell.length_c   1.000
_cell.angle_alpha   90.00
_cell.angle_beta   90.00
_cell.angle_gamma   90.00
#
_symmetry.space_group_name_H-M   'P 1'
#
loop_
_entity.id
_entity.type
_entity.pdbx_description
1 polymer ?
#
loop_
_entity_poly.entity_id
_entity_poly.type
_entity_poly.pdbx_seq_one_letter_code
_entity_poly.pdbx_strand_id
1 'polypeptide(L)'
;MKKLMFIMMMLLGFVATSSSVYAQSVSVQSAEDIEGSYTGSLTKVYMNGDKSPVSPIETVVTSNGDGTYNFHIDAFKVGKMPGTITVDAKNIEISSANSAFTATCTNAVKLKILGVFPATYTAYVTGSIENGKLIYTLTVNAEYSSAPFTAIVTFEGNRASDL
;
A
#
# COMPACT_ATOMS: atom_id res chain seq x y z
N MET A 1 43.99 79.55 19.06
CA MET A 1 43.86 80.28 17.78
C MET A 1 43.11 79.37 16.82
N LYS A 2 41.91 79.79 16.42
CA LYS A 2 40.97 79.05 15.57
C LYS A 2 41.34 79.33 14.11
N LYS A 3 41.58 78.30 13.30
CA LYS A 3 41.68 78.44 11.84
C LYS A 3 41.07 77.22 11.18
N LEU A 4 40.14 77.51 10.25
CA LEU A 4 39.96 76.88 8.94
C LEU A 4 39.58 75.37 8.96
N MET A 5 38.78 74.81 8.07
CA MET A 5 38.10 75.27 6.85
C MET A 5 37.14 74.14 6.45
N PHE A 6 36.05 74.51 5.78
CA PHE A 6 35.19 73.61 4.98
C PHE A 6 36.02 72.77 3.99
N ILE A 7 35.76 71.47 3.90
CA ILE A 7 35.98 70.64 2.69
C ILE A 7 34.90 69.55 2.64
N MET A 8 34.18 69.54 1.52
CA MET A 8 33.25 68.50 1.06
C MET A 8 33.86 67.10 1.13
N MET A 9 33.09 66.13 1.62
CA MET A 9 33.33 64.73 1.31
C MET A 9 32.02 64.09 0.84
N MET A 10 31.91 64.02 -0.49
CA MET A 10 31.00 63.17 -1.23
C MET A 10 31.20 61.72 -0.76
N LEU A 11 30.28 61.19 0.04
CA LEU A 11 30.24 59.78 0.37
C LEU A 11 29.04 59.16 -0.35
N LEU A 12 29.32 58.48 -1.47
CA LEU A 12 28.37 57.58 -2.13
C LEU A 12 27.92 56.52 -1.11
N GLY A 13 26.62 56.49 -0.84
CA GLY A 13 25.99 55.43 -0.07
C GLY A 13 25.95 54.13 -0.87
N PHE A 14 26.77 53.16 -0.49
CA PHE A 14 26.50 51.75 -0.79
C PHE A 14 25.64 51.19 0.34
N VAL A 15 24.32 51.07 0.11
CA VAL A 15 23.48 50.19 0.92
C VAL A 15 23.66 48.77 0.38
N ALA A 16 24.55 48.00 1.03
CA ALA A 16 24.54 46.56 0.90
C ALA A 16 23.28 46.04 1.60
N THR A 17 22.22 45.78 0.83
CA THR A 17 21.08 45.04 1.34
C THR A 17 21.46 43.56 1.35
N SER A 18 21.71 43.02 2.53
CA SER A 18 21.85 41.58 2.73
C SER A 18 20.47 40.94 2.58
N SER A 19 20.17 40.42 1.40
CA SER A 19 19.02 39.53 1.20
C SER A 19 19.28 38.23 1.97
N SER A 20 18.62 38.04 3.11
CA SER A 20 18.54 36.74 3.77
C SER A 20 17.72 35.81 2.89
N VAL A 21 18.36 34.77 2.35
CA VAL A 21 17.66 33.68 1.66
C VAL A 21 16.91 32.87 2.72
N TYR A 22 15.59 32.96 2.73
CA TYR A 22 14.76 32.06 3.53
C TYR A 22 14.80 30.70 2.85
N ALA A 23 15.50 29.73 3.45
CA ALA A 23 15.38 28.34 3.06
C ALA A 23 13.97 27.88 3.47
N GLN A 24 13.05 27.82 2.50
CA GLN A 24 11.79 27.14 2.68
C GLN A 24 12.11 25.65 2.74
N SER A 25 12.05 25.06 3.94
CA SER A 25 12.10 23.61 4.09
C SER A 25 10.87 23.05 3.39
N VAL A 26 11.05 22.55 2.16
CA VAL A 26 10.10 21.63 1.56
C VAL A 26 10.10 20.42 2.47
N SER A 27 9.02 20.23 3.23
CA SER A 27 8.74 18.94 3.83
C SER A 27 8.60 17.95 2.67
N VAL A 28 9.68 17.23 2.37
CA VAL A 28 9.58 16.01 1.60
C VAL A 28 8.65 15.14 2.43
N GLN A 29 7.38 15.02 2.03
CA GLN A 29 6.59 13.89 2.48
C GLN A 29 7.33 12.68 1.94
N SER A 30 8.15 12.06 2.80
CA SER A 30 8.60 10.70 2.55
C SER A 30 7.34 9.92 2.22
N ALA A 31 7.35 9.18 1.10
CA ALA A 31 6.26 8.25 0.82
C ALA A 31 6.01 7.48 2.12
N GLU A 32 4.77 7.55 2.62
CA GLU A 32 4.38 6.86 3.84
C GLU A 32 4.79 5.39 3.66
N ASP A 33 5.59 4.88 4.58
CA ASP A 33 5.95 3.48 4.56
C ASP A 33 4.67 2.67 4.80
N ILE A 34 4.21 2.00 3.74
CA ILE A 34 2.96 1.22 3.76
C ILE A 34 3.18 -0.19 4.34
N GLU A 35 4.43 -0.57 4.65
CA GLU A 35 4.75 -1.82 5.32
C GLU A 35 4.01 -1.92 6.67
N GLY A 36 3.58 -3.12 7.02
CA GLY A 36 2.94 -3.41 8.30
C GLY A 36 1.68 -4.25 8.17
N SER A 37 1.05 -4.49 9.32
CA SER A 37 -0.20 -5.24 9.41
C SER A 37 -1.41 -4.33 9.25
N TYR A 38 -2.40 -4.79 8.48
CA TYR A 38 -3.72 -4.16 8.37
C TYR A 38 -4.78 -5.14 8.84
N THR A 39 -5.56 -4.75 9.85
CA THR A 39 -6.65 -5.56 10.37
C THR A 39 -7.98 -5.06 9.82
N GLY A 40 -8.80 -6.00 9.36
CA GLY A 40 -10.06 -5.68 8.71
C GLY A 40 -10.90 -6.91 8.40
N SER A 41 -11.52 -6.90 7.23
CA SER A 41 -12.42 -7.98 6.79
C SER A 41 -12.36 -8.19 5.28
N LEU A 42 -12.74 -9.38 4.84
CA LEU A 42 -13.11 -9.62 3.45
C LEU A 42 -14.56 -9.20 3.26
N THR A 43 -14.80 -7.97 2.81
CA THR A 43 -16.13 -7.36 2.67
C THR A 43 -16.90 -7.92 1.47
N LYS A 44 -16.20 -8.37 0.43
CA LYS A 44 -16.74 -9.16 -0.67
C LYS A 44 -16.08 -10.53 -0.67
N VAL A 45 -16.88 -11.58 -0.74
CA VAL A 45 -16.42 -12.95 -0.97
C VAL A 45 -17.36 -13.61 -1.96
N TYR A 46 -16.88 -13.84 -3.17
CA TYR A 46 -17.62 -14.49 -4.25
C TYR A 46 -16.87 -15.75 -4.67
N MET A 47 -17.54 -16.90 -4.58
CA MET A 47 -17.06 -18.17 -5.10
C MET A 47 -18.28 -19.07 -5.30
N ASN A 48 -18.69 -19.25 -6.56
CA ASN A 48 -19.97 -19.88 -6.89
C ASN A 48 -21.14 -19.21 -6.14
N GLY A 49 -21.31 -17.90 -6.39
CA GLY A 49 -22.24 -17.01 -5.69
C GLY A 49 -21.61 -16.26 -4.52
N ASP A 50 -22.29 -15.19 -4.09
CA ASP A 50 -21.88 -14.40 -2.93
C ASP A 50 -21.92 -15.22 -1.64
N LYS A 51 -20.95 -14.95 -0.77
CA LYS A 51 -20.80 -15.52 0.56
C LYS A 51 -20.80 -14.40 1.59
N SER A 52 -21.05 -14.76 2.84
CA SER A 52 -20.92 -13.83 3.96
C SER A 52 -19.48 -13.30 4.07
N PRO A 53 -19.31 -12.03 4.46
CA PRO A 53 -18.00 -11.46 4.78
C PRO A 53 -17.23 -12.31 5.80
N VAL A 54 -15.90 -12.27 5.74
CA VAL A 54 -15.01 -12.96 6.69
C VAL A 54 -14.26 -11.93 7.52
N SER A 55 -14.36 -12.04 8.83
CA SER A 55 -13.74 -11.13 9.80
C SER A 55 -13.48 -11.86 11.12
N PRO A 56 -12.41 -11.51 11.87
CA PRO A 56 -11.34 -10.60 11.49
C PRO A 56 -10.39 -11.23 10.47
N ILE A 57 -9.79 -10.40 9.63
CA ILE A 57 -8.71 -10.79 8.71
C ILE A 57 -7.57 -9.80 8.87
N GLU A 58 -6.35 -10.32 8.95
CA GLU A 58 -5.14 -9.53 8.90
C GLU A 58 -4.47 -9.77 7.54
N THR A 59 -4.04 -8.68 6.91
CA THR A 59 -3.13 -8.72 5.78
C THR A 59 -1.82 -8.08 6.20
N VAL A 60 -0.72 -8.78 6.01
CA VAL A 60 0.63 -8.27 6.25
C VAL A 60 1.18 -7.76 4.93
N VAL A 61 1.60 -6.50 4.91
CA VAL A 61 2.28 -5.85 3.79
C VAL A 61 3.77 -5.79 4.11
N THR A 62 4.61 -6.35 3.23
CA THR A 62 6.08 -6.34 3.39
C THR A 62 6.73 -5.65 2.20
N SER A 63 7.68 -4.76 2.46
CA SER A 63 8.44 -4.07 1.41
C SER A 63 9.53 -4.97 0.84
N ASN A 64 9.69 -4.98 -0.49
CA ASN A 64 10.83 -5.63 -1.15
C ASN A 64 12.06 -4.70 -1.28
N GLY A 65 11.93 -3.42 -0.91
CA GLY A 65 13.01 -2.43 -1.01
C GLY A 65 13.24 -1.84 -2.40
N ASP A 66 12.46 -2.24 -3.41
CA ASP A 66 12.54 -1.78 -4.80
C ASP A 66 11.28 -1.03 -5.27
N GLY A 67 10.40 -0.65 -4.34
CA GLY A 67 9.10 -0.04 -4.64
C GLY A 67 7.98 -1.05 -4.90
N THR A 68 8.26 -2.35 -4.77
CA THR A 68 7.24 -3.40 -4.77
C THR A 68 6.97 -3.96 -3.38
N TYR A 69 5.77 -4.49 -3.20
CA TYR A 69 5.28 -5.00 -1.92
C TYR A 69 4.68 -6.40 -2.07
N ASN A 70 4.72 -7.16 -0.99
CA ASN A 70 4.06 -8.46 -0.88
C ASN A 70 2.90 -8.35 0.12
N PHE A 71 1.74 -8.88 -0.25
CA PHE A 71 0.57 -8.97 0.61
C PHE A 71 0.34 -10.42 1.00
N HIS A 72 0.28 -10.68 2.30
CA HIS A 72 0.04 -11.99 2.86
C HIS A 72 -1.21 -12.00 3.74
N ILE A 73 -2.10 -12.97 3.53
CA ILE A 73 -3.15 -13.33 4.49
C ILE A 73 -2.93 -14.79 4.87
N ASP A 74 -2.82 -15.04 6.17
CA ASP A 74 -2.72 -16.36 6.75
C ASP A 74 -3.89 -17.27 6.36
N ALA A 75 -3.73 -18.58 6.57
CA ALA A 75 -4.76 -19.55 6.21
C ALA A 75 -6.11 -19.25 6.88
N PHE A 76 -7.13 -18.91 6.08
CA PHE A 76 -8.49 -18.63 6.54
C PHE A 76 -9.53 -19.55 5.88
N LYS A 77 -10.76 -19.55 6.41
CA LYS A 77 -11.89 -20.32 5.87
C LYS A 77 -13.03 -19.39 5.47
N VAL A 78 -13.68 -19.74 4.36
CA VAL A 78 -14.94 -19.11 3.95
C VAL A 78 -16.09 -20.04 4.33
N GLY A 79 -16.94 -19.60 5.25
CA GLY A 79 -18.10 -20.36 5.71
C GLY A 79 -17.72 -21.76 6.24
N LYS A 80 -18.39 -22.80 5.72
CA LYS A 80 -18.19 -24.21 6.12
C LYS A 80 -17.25 -24.98 5.18
N MET A 81 -16.40 -24.29 4.41
CA MET A 81 -15.49 -24.95 3.48
C MET A 81 -14.59 -25.95 4.22
N PRO A 82 -14.42 -27.19 3.72
CA PRO A 82 -13.54 -28.20 4.33
C PRO A 82 -12.04 -27.93 4.05
N GLY A 83 -11.70 -26.76 3.51
CA GLY A 83 -10.35 -26.34 3.17
C GLY A 83 -10.05 -24.95 3.68
N THR A 84 -8.80 -24.51 3.49
CA THR A 84 -8.31 -23.18 3.84
C THR A 84 -7.76 -22.49 2.60
N ILE A 85 -7.83 -21.16 2.63
CA ILE A 85 -7.29 -20.27 1.60
C ILE A 85 -6.15 -19.46 2.23
N THR A 86 -5.03 -19.35 1.54
CA THR A 86 -3.93 -18.46 1.90
C THR A 86 -3.71 -17.50 0.73
N VAL A 87 -3.41 -16.24 1.04
CA VAL A 87 -3.04 -15.22 0.04
C VAL A 87 -1.56 -14.92 0.21
N ASP A 88 -0.83 -14.96 -0.91
CA ASP A 88 0.60 -14.68 -1.05
C ASP A 88 0.83 -13.87 -2.34
N ALA A 89 0.22 -12.69 -2.45
CA ALA A 89 0.35 -11.84 -3.62
C ALA A 89 1.69 -11.09 -3.57
N LYS A 90 2.57 -11.34 -4.53
CA LYS A 90 3.95 -10.82 -4.51
C LYS A 90 4.21 -9.79 -5.61
N ASN A 91 5.21 -8.94 -5.36
CA ASN A 91 5.76 -7.98 -6.31
C ASN A 91 4.71 -6.99 -6.86
N ILE A 92 3.85 -6.48 -5.99
CA ILE A 92 2.86 -5.45 -6.34
C ILE A 92 3.58 -4.09 -6.34
N GLU A 93 3.67 -3.46 -7.50
CA GLU A 93 4.22 -2.10 -7.63
C GLU A 93 3.23 -1.08 -7.06
N ILE A 94 3.69 -0.26 -6.10
CA ILE A 94 2.89 0.79 -5.48
C ILE A 94 3.70 2.08 -5.49
N SER A 95 3.38 2.96 -6.42
CA SER A 95 4.07 4.23 -6.62
C SER A 95 3.58 5.27 -5.61
N SER A 96 4.27 5.42 -4.48
CA SER A 96 3.92 6.33 -3.36
C SER A 96 2.61 6.00 -2.63
N ALA A 97 2.50 6.42 -1.37
CA ALA A 97 1.53 5.93 -0.38
C ALA A 97 0.06 6.32 -0.58
N ASN A 98 -0.29 7.02 -1.68
CA ASN A 98 -1.64 7.52 -1.97
C ASN A 98 -2.15 7.05 -3.35
N SER A 99 -1.89 5.80 -3.69
CA SER A 99 -2.01 5.34 -5.07
C SER A 99 -2.88 4.11 -5.22
N ALA A 100 -3.72 4.16 -6.25
CA ALA A 100 -4.31 2.96 -6.81
C ALA A 100 -3.20 2.09 -7.40
N PHE A 101 -3.32 0.77 -7.26
CA PHE A 101 -2.40 -0.20 -7.82
C PHE A 101 -3.15 -1.31 -8.54
N THR A 102 -2.46 -1.93 -9.50
CA THR A 102 -2.94 -3.12 -10.20
C THR A 102 -1.77 -4.07 -10.45
N ALA A 103 -1.96 -5.36 -10.24
CA ALA A 103 -0.91 -6.36 -10.47
C ALA A 103 -1.51 -7.70 -10.91
N THR A 104 -0.74 -8.50 -11.64
CA THR A 104 -1.04 -9.91 -11.87
C THR A 104 -0.02 -10.74 -11.10
N CYS A 105 -0.46 -11.39 -10.03
CA CYS A 105 0.40 -12.12 -9.13
C CYS A 105 0.25 -13.63 -9.38
N THR A 106 1.32 -14.28 -9.82
CA THR A 106 1.34 -15.73 -10.04
C THR A 106 1.38 -16.48 -8.70
N ASN A 107 0.66 -17.60 -8.61
CA ASN A 107 0.57 -18.41 -7.38
C ASN A 107 0.12 -17.64 -6.12
N ALA A 108 -0.62 -16.55 -6.30
CA ALA A 108 -1.02 -15.64 -5.23
C ALA A 108 -2.10 -16.19 -4.32
N VAL A 109 -2.93 -17.12 -4.79
CA VAL A 109 -3.98 -17.73 -3.97
C VAL A 109 -3.71 -19.22 -3.88
N LYS A 110 -3.64 -19.74 -2.67
CA LYS A 110 -3.41 -21.15 -2.39
C LYS A 110 -4.64 -21.75 -1.73
N LEU A 111 -5.21 -22.77 -2.33
CA LEU A 111 -6.35 -23.52 -1.79
C LEU A 111 -5.87 -24.89 -1.32
N LYS A 112 -6.01 -25.16 -0.03
CA LYS A 112 -5.69 -26.46 0.56
C LYS A 112 -6.97 -27.14 1.04
N ILE A 113 -7.29 -28.31 0.48
CA ILE A 113 -8.46 -29.11 0.88
C ILE A 113 -7.95 -30.43 1.47
N LEU A 114 -8.41 -30.77 2.69
CA LEU A 114 -8.27 -32.09 3.34
C LEU A 114 -7.04 -32.92 2.96
N GLY A 115 -5.83 -32.45 3.30
CA GLY A 115 -4.59 -33.21 3.15
C GLY A 115 -4.02 -33.33 1.72
N VAL A 116 -4.68 -32.72 0.73
CA VAL A 116 -4.17 -32.65 -0.66
C VAL A 116 -3.12 -31.54 -0.78
N PHE A 117 -2.20 -31.68 -1.74
CA PHE A 117 -1.29 -30.60 -2.13
C PHE A 117 -2.08 -29.33 -2.48
N PRO A 118 -1.64 -28.15 -2.01
CA PRO A 118 -2.37 -26.92 -2.26
C PRO A 118 -2.39 -26.61 -3.75
N ALA A 119 -3.58 -26.38 -4.30
CA ALA A 119 -3.71 -25.82 -5.63
C ALA A 119 -3.35 -24.33 -5.58
N THR A 120 -2.57 -23.85 -6.54
CA THR A 120 -2.14 -22.46 -6.62
C THR A 120 -2.76 -21.78 -7.83
N TYR A 121 -3.16 -20.52 -7.65
CA TYR A 121 -3.84 -19.75 -8.67
C TYR A 121 -3.19 -18.39 -8.86
N THR A 122 -3.10 -17.96 -10.12
CA THR A 122 -2.78 -16.59 -10.48
C THR A 122 -3.97 -15.70 -10.15
N ALA A 123 -3.72 -14.56 -9.53
CA ALA A 123 -4.74 -13.57 -9.20
C ALA A 123 -4.43 -12.23 -9.86
N TYR A 124 -5.48 -11.57 -10.34
CA TYR A 124 -5.44 -10.16 -10.68
C TYR A 124 -5.81 -9.35 -9.43
N VAL A 125 -4.91 -8.46 -9.02
CA VAL A 125 -5.03 -7.60 -7.85
C VAL A 125 -5.32 -6.19 -8.32
N THR A 126 -6.34 -5.56 -7.74
CA THR A 126 -6.54 -4.11 -7.85
C THR A 126 -6.78 -3.54 -6.47
N GLY A 127 -6.37 -2.31 -6.20
CA GLY A 127 -6.60 -1.73 -4.89
C GLY A 127 -6.12 -0.30 -4.77
N SER A 128 -6.21 0.21 -3.56
CA SER A 128 -5.69 1.51 -3.17
C SER A 128 -5.31 1.51 -1.68
N ILE A 129 -4.41 2.42 -1.33
CA ILE A 129 -4.07 2.76 0.05
C ILE A 129 -4.28 4.26 0.20
N GLU A 130 -5.11 4.64 1.16
CA GLU A 130 -5.40 6.05 1.46
C GLU A 130 -5.58 6.21 2.98
N ASN A 131 -4.86 7.15 3.58
CA ASN A 131 -4.99 7.49 5.00
C ASN A 131 -4.88 6.28 5.96
N GLY A 132 -3.93 5.38 5.70
CA GLY A 132 -3.74 4.15 6.49
C GLY A 132 -4.83 3.08 6.30
N LYS A 133 -5.79 3.28 5.39
CA LYS A 133 -6.77 2.28 4.98
C LYS A 133 -6.29 1.58 3.70
N LEU A 134 -6.16 0.26 3.76
CA LEU A 134 -5.87 -0.60 2.62
C LEU A 134 -7.15 -1.26 2.12
N ILE A 135 -7.43 -1.10 0.84
CA ILE A 135 -8.53 -1.76 0.14
C ILE A 135 -7.96 -2.46 -1.08
N TYR A 136 -8.18 -3.76 -1.24
CA TYR A 136 -7.81 -4.45 -2.48
C TYR A 136 -8.76 -5.59 -2.81
N THR A 137 -8.90 -5.86 -4.09
CA THR A 137 -9.66 -6.95 -4.65
C THR A 137 -8.73 -7.92 -5.37
N LEU A 138 -8.81 -9.19 -4.99
CA LEU A 138 -8.23 -10.32 -5.71
C LEU A 138 -9.31 -10.95 -6.60
N THR A 139 -9.03 -11.07 -7.88
CA THR A 139 -9.85 -11.83 -8.83
C THR A 139 -9.04 -13.00 -9.38
N VAL A 140 -9.56 -14.21 -9.19
CA VAL A 140 -9.02 -15.44 -9.78
C VAL A 140 -10.01 -15.93 -10.81
N ASN A 141 -9.52 -16.15 -12.04
CA ASN A 141 -10.23 -16.90 -13.07
C ASN A 141 -9.39 -18.13 -13.37
N ALA A 142 -9.92 -19.32 -13.11
CA ALA A 142 -9.20 -20.57 -13.26
C ALA A 142 -10.14 -21.71 -13.65
N GLU A 143 -9.58 -22.89 -13.88
CA GLU A 143 -10.34 -24.10 -14.16
C GLU A 143 -10.11 -25.14 -13.06
N TYR A 144 -11.18 -25.82 -12.64
CA TYR A 144 -11.11 -26.98 -11.77
C TYR A 144 -11.88 -28.13 -12.41
N SER A 145 -11.21 -29.25 -12.66
CA SER A 145 -11.81 -30.42 -13.33
C SER A 145 -12.48 -30.05 -14.68
N SER A 146 -11.82 -29.20 -15.48
CA SER A 146 -12.31 -28.70 -16.78
C SER A 146 -13.56 -27.80 -16.72
N ALA A 147 -13.98 -27.38 -15.53
CA ALA A 147 -15.00 -26.36 -15.34
C ALA A 147 -14.35 -25.02 -14.97
N PRO A 148 -14.59 -23.93 -15.73
CA PRO A 148 -14.11 -22.62 -15.35
C PRO A 148 -14.82 -22.13 -14.09
N PHE A 149 -14.09 -21.41 -13.25
CA PHE A 149 -14.63 -20.73 -12.09
C PHE A 149 -13.98 -19.36 -11.91
N THR A 150 -14.75 -18.46 -11.31
CA THR A 150 -14.29 -17.15 -10.88
C THR A 150 -14.44 -17.05 -9.36
N ALA A 151 -13.37 -16.60 -8.71
CA ALA A 151 -13.38 -16.24 -7.30
C ALA A 151 -12.95 -14.78 -7.14
N ILE A 152 -13.68 -14.02 -6.31
CA ILE A 152 -13.40 -12.61 -6.05
C ILE A 152 -13.43 -12.39 -4.55
N VAL A 153 -12.38 -11.79 -3.99
CA VAL A 153 -12.39 -11.31 -2.61
C VAL A 153 -11.95 -9.86 -2.54
N THR A 154 -12.65 -9.05 -1.76
CA THR A 154 -12.25 -7.66 -1.47
C THR A 154 -11.90 -7.57 0.00
N PHE A 155 -10.65 -7.25 0.31
CA PHE A 155 -10.18 -6.90 1.63
C PHE A 155 -10.37 -5.40 1.87
N GLU A 156 -10.83 -5.05 3.06
CA GLU A 156 -10.79 -3.68 3.61
C GLU A 156 -10.28 -3.74 5.04
N GLY A 157 -9.22 -2.99 5.34
CA GLY A 157 -8.66 -2.92 6.68
C GLY A 157 -7.86 -1.64 6.93
N ASN A 158 -7.63 -1.35 8.20
CA ASN A 158 -6.82 -0.21 8.63
C ASN A 158 -5.48 -0.71 9.17
N ARG A 159 -4.43 0.07 8.99
CA ARG A 159 -3.12 -0.21 9.59
C ARG A 159 -3.29 -0.37 11.09
N ALA A 160 -2.73 -1.43 11.64
CA ALA A 160 -2.69 -1.62 13.08
C ALA A 160 -2.00 -0.40 13.71
N SER A 161 -2.63 0.21 14.71
CA SER A 161 -1.99 1.28 15.47
C SER A 161 -0.99 0.62 16.42
N ASP A 162 0.27 1.02 16.34
CA ASP A 162 1.25 0.71 17.39
C ASP A 162 0.76 1.42 18.68
N LEU A 163 0.18 0.65 19.59
CA LEU A 163 -0.15 1.11 20.94
C LEU A 163 1.10 1.13 21.83
#